data_AF-A0A966DDT0-F1
#
_entry.id   AF-A0A966DDT0-F1
#
_cell.length_a   1.000
_cell.length_b   1.000
_cell.length_c   1.000
_cell.angle_alpha   90.00
_cell.angle_beta   90.00
_cell.angle_gamma   90.00
#
_symmetry.space_group_name_H-M   'P 1'
#
loop_
_entity.id
_entity.type
_entity.pdbx_description
1 polymer ?
#
loop_
_entity_poly.entity_id
_entity_poly.type
_entity_poly.pdbx_seq_one_letter_code
_entity_poly.pdbx_strand_id
1 'polypeptide(L)'
;MVPRVNVPQGVSTPDYLINGKKFDLKSISGDNKNTLYNAVSKKNKQSSNFIFDISQSKLSTSEIFEQIERLYASKHTSWIDEIIVVKDGKVLRVTERNK
;
A
#
# COMPACT_ATOMS: atom_id res chain seq x y z
N MET A 1 -14.02 -15.39 -20.82
CA MET A 1 -12.78 -14.92 -20.15
C MET A 1 -11.88 -14.35 -21.25
N VAL A 2 -11.51 -13.07 -21.17
CA VAL A 2 -10.70 -12.40 -22.21
C VAL A 2 -9.33 -12.09 -21.61
N PRO A 3 -8.21 -12.53 -22.23
CA PRO A 3 -6.87 -12.22 -21.73
C PRO A 3 -6.54 -10.76 -22.00
N ARG A 4 -6.06 -10.04 -20.98
CA ARG A 4 -5.43 -8.73 -21.16
C ARG A 4 -3.96 -8.95 -21.50
N VAL A 5 -3.55 -8.54 -22.70
CA VAL A 5 -2.15 -8.55 -23.15
C VAL A 5 -1.53 -7.19 -22.78
N ASN A 6 -0.58 -7.19 -21.84
CA ASN A 6 0.20 -5.98 -21.50
C ASN A 6 1.44 -5.91 -22.41
N VAL A 7 1.59 -4.82 -23.17
CA VAL A 7 2.80 -4.48 -23.93
C VAL A 7 3.40 -3.20 -23.30
N PRO A 8 4.66 -3.18 -22.83
CA PRO A 8 5.68 -4.23 -22.93
C PRO A 8 5.52 -5.37 -21.92
N GLN A 9 5.83 -6.57 -22.39
CA GLN A 9 5.75 -7.82 -21.64
C GLN A 9 6.84 -7.83 -20.54
N GLY A 10 6.42 -8.00 -19.28
CA GLY A 10 7.34 -8.05 -18.13
C GLY A 10 7.46 -6.76 -17.30
N VAL A 11 6.72 -5.70 -17.64
CA VAL A 11 6.65 -4.51 -16.79
C VAL A 11 5.53 -4.67 -15.76
N SER A 12 5.89 -4.68 -14.48
CA SER A 12 4.92 -4.61 -13.38
C SER A 12 4.07 -3.35 -13.56
N THR A 13 2.80 -3.54 -13.92
CA THR A 13 1.86 -2.43 -14.11
C THR A 13 1.37 -2.01 -12.73
N PRO A 14 1.47 -0.73 -12.36
CA PRO A 14 0.88 -0.25 -11.11
C PRO A 14 -0.65 -0.31 -11.21
N ASP A 15 -1.33 -0.57 -10.10
CA ASP A 15 -2.79 -0.60 -10.06
C ASP A 15 -3.38 0.79 -10.31
N TYR A 16 -2.69 1.84 -9.87
CA TYR A 16 -3.11 3.23 -10.05
C TYR A 16 -1.95 4.16 -10.43
N LEU A 17 -2.27 5.16 -11.25
CA LEU A 17 -1.39 6.29 -11.55
C LEU A 17 -2.08 7.57 -11.09
N ILE A 18 -1.59 8.17 -10.01
CA ILE A 18 -2.17 9.36 -9.39
C ILE A 18 -1.10 10.45 -9.45
N ASN A 19 -1.39 11.54 -10.17
CA ASN A 19 -0.44 12.65 -10.39
C ASN A 19 0.93 12.21 -10.91
N GLY A 20 0.97 11.19 -11.78
CA GLY A 20 2.23 10.64 -12.31
C GLY A 20 2.97 9.68 -11.36
N LYS A 21 2.55 9.57 -10.09
CA LYS A 21 3.08 8.58 -9.15
C LYS A 21 2.39 7.23 -9.35
N LYS A 22 3.19 6.16 -9.29
CA LYS A 22 2.72 4.77 -9.38
C LYS A 22 2.34 4.26 -8.01
N PHE A 23 1.13 3.73 -7.87
CA PHE A 23 0.62 3.14 -6.64
C PHE A 23 0.27 1.66 -6.85
N ASP A 24 0.60 0.86 -5.84
CA ASP A 24 0.26 -0.56 -5.74
C ASP A 24 -0.86 -0.74 -4.71
N LEU A 25 -1.97 -1.37 -5.10
CA LEU A 25 -3.12 -1.60 -4.24
C LEU A 25 -2.88 -2.87 -3.40
N LYS A 26 -3.22 -2.78 -2.12
CA LYS A 26 -3.18 -3.91 -1.17
C LYS A 26 -4.46 -3.93 -0.37
N SER A 27 -5.25 -4.98 -0.58
CA SER A 27 -6.40 -5.27 0.27
C SER A 27 -5.93 -5.92 1.57
N ILE A 28 -6.25 -5.30 2.69
CA ILE A 28 -5.82 -5.70 4.03
C ILE A 28 -6.96 -6.48 4.69
N SER A 29 -6.78 -7.78 4.86
CA SER A 29 -7.75 -8.68 5.52
C SER A 29 -7.25 -9.32 6.82
N GLY A 30 -5.94 -9.16 7.13
CA GLY A 30 -5.33 -9.72 8.33
C GLY A 30 -5.76 -9.03 9.62
N ASP A 31 -5.54 -9.72 10.74
CA ASP A 31 -5.86 -9.32 12.11
C ASP A 31 -4.62 -9.17 13.02
N ASN A 32 -3.42 -9.28 12.46
CA ASN A 32 -2.17 -9.22 13.24
C ASN A 32 -1.55 -7.81 13.25
N LYS A 33 -0.75 -7.53 14.27
CA LYS A 33 0.04 -6.30 14.48
C LYS A 33 1.10 -6.03 13.40
N ASN A 34 1.44 -7.04 12.60
CA ASN A 34 2.43 -6.96 11.53
C ASN A 34 1.81 -7.08 10.13
N THR A 35 0.48 -6.96 10.01
CA THR A 35 -0.24 -7.16 8.75
C THR A 35 0.28 -6.22 7.66
N LEU A 36 0.43 -4.92 7.95
CA LEU A 36 0.90 -3.96 6.96
C LEU A 36 2.37 -4.16 6.60
N TYR A 37 3.22 -4.46 7.59
CA TYR A 37 4.64 -4.76 7.34
C TYR A 37 4.82 -5.96 6.42
N ASN A 38 4.08 -7.04 6.67
CA ASN A 38 4.14 -8.23 5.84
C ASN A 38 3.67 -7.95 4.40
N ALA A 39 2.66 -7.08 4.23
CA ALA A 39 2.15 -6.69 2.92
C ALA A 39 3.21 -5.96 2.06
N VAL A 40 4.12 -5.19 2.67
CA VAL A 40 5.12 -4.37 1.95
C VAL A 40 6.55 -4.91 1.99
N SER A 41 6.90 -5.74 2.97
CA SER A 41 8.30 -6.15 3.28
C SER A 41 9.12 -6.69 2.09
N LYS A 42 8.47 -7.30 1.10
CA LYS A 42 9.13 -7.89 -0.10
C LYS A 42 8.87 -7.11 -1.39
N LYS A 43 8.38 -5.87 -1.28
CA LYS A 43 7.86 -5.07 -2.40
C LYS A 43 8.69 -3.82 -2.72
N ASN A 44 9.84 -3.67 -2.07
CA ASN A 44 10.76 -2.54 -2.26
C ASN A 44 11.24 -2.32 -3.71
N LYS A 45 11.23 -3.36 -4.55
CA LYS A 45 11.58 -3.25 -5.98
C LYS A 45 10.40 -2.91 -6.90
N GLN A 46 9.16 -2.98 -6.41
CA GLN A 46 7.95 -2.88 -7.25
C GLN A 46 7.33 -1.48 -7.20
N SER A 47 7.21 -0.90 -6.01
CA SER A 47 6.64 0.44 -5.80
C SER A 47 7.20 1.04 -4.53
N SER A 48 7.26 2.37 -4.43
CA SER A 48 7.46 3.10 -3.17
C SER A 48 6.15 3.70 -2.62
N ASN A 49 5.06 3.65 -3.39
CA ASN A 49 3.75 4.16 -2.98
C ASN A 49 2.69 3.06 -2.96
N PHE A 50 1.82 3.08 -1.94
CA PHE A 50 0.81 2.05 -1.73
C PHE A 50 -0.56 2.63 -1.44
N ILE A 51 -1.60 1.90 -1.86
CA ILE A 51 -2.97 2.12 -1.42
C ILE A 51 -3.37 0.93 -0.57
N PHE A 52 -3.69 1.16 0.70
CA PHE A 52 -4.20 0.14 1.62
C PHE A 52 -5.72 0.24 1.68
N ASP A 53 -6.38 -0.76 1.11
CA ASP A 53 -7.82 -0.93 1.24
C ASP A 53 -8.12 -1.76 2.49
N ILE A 54 -8.69 -1.12 3.51
CA ILE A 54 -9.01 -1.72 4.80
C ILE A 54 -10.49 -2.09 4.94
N SER A 55 -11.26 -2.07 3.84
CA SER A 55 -12.70 -2.37 3.87
C SER A 55 -13.02 -3.77 4.39
N GLN A 56 -12.07 -4.71 4.23
CA GLN A 56 -12.19 -6.09 4.69
C GLN A 56 -11.31 -6.39 5.92
N SER A 57 -10.70 -5.36 6.52
CA SER A 57 -9.80 -5.55 7.65
C SER A 57 -10.60 -5.78 8.93
N LYS A 58 -10.11 -6.72 9.76
CA LYS A 58 -10.59 -6.91 11.14
C LYS A 58 -9.95 -5.91 12.12
N LEU A 59 -8.89 -5.22 11.71
CA LEU A 59 -8.21 -4.23 12.53
C LEU A 59 -9.01 -2.93 12.56
N SER A 60 -8.96 -2.26 13.70
CA SER A 60 -9.49 -0.90 13.81
C SER A 60 -8.65 0.08 12.99
N THR A 61 -9.26 1.18 12.58
CA THR A 61 -8.55 2.25 11.86
C THR A 61 -7.36 2.79 12.66
N SER A 62 -7.48 2.87 13.98
CA SER A 62 -6.39 3.29 14.87
C SER A 62 -5.20 2.33 14.83
N GLU A 63 -5.45 1.01 14.88
CA GLU A 63 -4.39 0.00 14.77
C GLU A 63 -3.69 0.04 13.40
N ILE A 64 -4.45 0.27 12.33
CA ILE A 64 -3.89 0.47 10.98
C ILE A 64 -2.97 1.68 10.98
N PHE A 65 -3.41 2.81 11.54
CA PHE A 65 -2.61 4.03 11.60
C PHE A 65 -1.34 3.83 12.44
N GLU A 66 -1.42 3.18 13.61
CA GLU A 66 -0.23 2.84 14.40
C GLU A 66 0.74 1.95 13.62
N GLN A 67 0.25 0.98 12.85
CA GLN A 67 1.11 0.15 12.00
C GLN A 67 1.78 0.98 10.90
N ILE A 68 1.07 1.94 10.30
CA ILE A 68 1.64 2.86 9.29
C ILE A 68 2.77 3.69 9.89
N GLU A 69 2.58 4.27 11.09
CA GLU A 69 3.64 5.01 11.77
C GLU A 69 4.88 4.13 12.01
N ARG A 70 4.69 2.85 12.37
CA ARG A 70 5.79 1.88 12.50
C ARG A 70 6.49 1.60 11.18
N LEU A 71 5.78 1.57 10.05
CA LEU A 71 6.39 1.47 8.72
C LEU A 71 7.27 2.68 8.43
N TYR A 72 6.82 3.89 8.78
CA TYR A 72 7.63 5.08 8.57
C TYR A 72 8.85 5.14 9.49
N ALA A 73 8.72 4.69 10.73
CA ALA A 73 9.82 4.64 11.70
C ALA A 73 10.87 3.56 11.39
N SER A 74 10.49 2.46 10.73
CA SER A 74 11.38 1.33 10.48
C SER A 74 12.38 1.58 9.35
N LYS A 75 13.65 1.22 9.58
CA LYS A 75 14.73 1.27 8.57
C LYS A 75 14.51 0.28 7.42
N HIS A 76 13.77 -0.80 7.65
CA HIS A 76 13.50 -1.83 6.63
C HIS A 76 12.47 -1.38 5.58
N THR A 77 11.68 -0.36 5.92
CA THR A 77 10.61 0.23 5.10
C THR A 77 10.85 1.72 4.84
N SER A 78 12.12 2.16 4.96
CA SER A 78 12.54 3.55 4.68
C SER A 78 12.31 4.00 3.24
N TRP A 79 12.22 3.05 2.32
CA TRP A 79 11.95 3.24 0.90
C TRP A 79 10.48 3.53 0.58
N ILE A 80 9.57 3.42 1.56
CA ILE A 80 8.16 3.78 1.38
C ILE A 80 8.05 5.30 1.44
N ASP A 81 7.50 5.86 0.36
CA ASP A 81 7.29 7.29 0.18
C ASP A 81 5.88 7.69 0.61
N GLU A 82 4.85 7.08 0.00
CA GLU A 82 3.45 7.50 0.20
C GLU A 82 2.52 6.30 0.48
N ILE A 83 1.63 6.45 1.46
CA ILE A 83 0.58 5.48 1.76
C ILE A 83 -0.77 6.21 1.78
N ILE A 84 -1.72 5.69 1.00
CA ILE A 84 -3.12 6.11 1.01
C ILE A 84 -3.95 5.02 1.66
N VAL A 85 -4.75 5.36 2.67
CA VAL A 85 -5.68 4.43 3.32
C VAL A 85 -7.09 4.68 2.77
N VAL A 86 -7.70 3.63 2.26
CA VAL A 86 -9.06 3.64 1.72
C VAL A 86 -9.93 2.67 2.52
N LYS A 87 -11.17 3.06 2.79
CA LYS A 87 -12.20 2.20 3.36
C LYS A 87 -13.53 2.46 2.69
N ASP A 88 -14.19 1.39 2.23
CA ASP A 88 -15.48 1.42 1.55
C ASP A 88 -15.50 2.42 0.38
N GLY A 89 -14.40 2.44 -0.40
CA GLY A 89 -14.21 3.35 -1.54
C GLY A 89 -13.90 4.81 -1.18
N LYS A 90 -13.74 5.15 0.11
CA LYS A 90 -13.42 6.50 0.58
C LYS A 90 -11.99 6.58 1.10
N VAL A 91 -11.28 7.64 0.73
CA VAL A 91 -9.96 7.94 1.29
C VAL A 91 -10.14 8.39 2.75
N LEU A 92 -9.52 7.67 3.68
CA LEU A 92 -9.52 8.01 5.10
C LEU A 92 -8.30 8.84 5.48
N ARG A 93 -7.14 8.53 4.93
CA ARG A 93 -5.88 9.18 5.26
C ARG A 93 -4.89 9.07 4.12
N VAL A 94 -4.09 10.11 3.94
CA VAL A 94 -2.91 10.11 3.07
C VAL A 94 -1.73 10.46 3.96
N THR A 95 -0.65 9.70 3.84
CA THR A 95 0.60 9.93 4.56
C THR A 95 1.75 9.93 3.58
N GLU A 96 2.66 10.89 3.73
CA GLU A 96 3.87 11.01 2.93
C GLU A 96 5.08 11.09 3.87
N ARG A 97 6.18 10.47 3.47
CA ARG A 97 7.45 10.59 4.19
C ARG A 97 8.05 11.96 3.88
N ASN A 98 8.17 12.80 4.90
CA ASN A 98 8.97 14.01 4.81
C ASN A 98 10.44 13.62 4.59
N LYS A 99 11.00 14.00 3.44
CA LYS A 99 12.40 13.77 3.06
C LYS A 99 13.26 14.97 3.39
#